data_AF-A0A7J5YSE1-F1
#
_entry.id   AF-A0A7J5YSE1-F1
#
_cell.length_a   1.000
_cell.length_b   1.000
_cell.length_c   1.000
_cell.angle_alpha   90.00
_cell.angle_beta   90.00
_cell.angle_gamma   90.00
#
_symmetry.space_group_name_H-M   'P 1'
#
loop_
_entity.id
_entity.type
_entity.pdbx_description
1 polymer ?
#
loop_
_entity_poly.entity_id
_entity_poly.type
_entity_poly.pdbx_seq_one_letter_code
_entity_poly.pdbx_strand_id
1 'polypeptide(L)'
;MKLILNADSDEDQVSEELRADVEKTDGETSQRLEEVSEVIKANLWSRHGERKVMFAVGEAEKVYEEAEATQIDLVSYESYEKQLNNLEILIKELKEVHSTWRGWAPATAKTDVEEIVRQLETRKNALKRQKEAEFNKARGAAELARTAAEDERAQFALVQLRQDQAQRSKLAEAQIAAEEARTILQRGKEAHNCSERNTVPVLQKVPIFNPIPLLQINIVFHLQL
;
A
#
# COMPACT_ATOMS: atom_id res chain seq x y z
N MET A 1 104.13 -3.12 15.16
CA MET A 1 103.15 -3.63 16.14
C MET A 1 101.82 -2.97 15.81
N LYS A 2 100.98 -3.62 15.00
CA LYS A 2 99.68 -3.10 14.57
C LYS A 2 98.61 -3.97 15.22
N LEU A 3 98.10 -3.48 16.35
CA LEU A 3 96.80 -3.84 16.88
C LEU A 3 95.80 -3.00 16.08
N ILE A 4 94.93 -3.62 15.29
CA ILE A 4 93.50 -3.31 15.00
C ILE A 4 93.06 -4.45 14.07
N LEU A 5 91.80 -4.90 14.18
CA LEU A 5 91.03 -5.83 13.33
C LEU A 5 90.57 -7.04 14.15
N ASN A 6 89.56 -6.82 14.98
CA ASN A 6 88.63 -7.86 15.45
C ASN A 6 87.29 -7.24 15.90
N ALA A 7 87.12 -5.91 15.88
CA ALA A 7 85.86 -5.26 16.24
C ALA A 7 84.78 -5.41 15.14
N ASP A 8 85.18 -5.39 13.86
CA ASP A 8 84.22 -5.38 12.75
C ASP A 8 83.50 -6.73 12.55
N SER A 9 84.16 -7.85 12.87
CA SER A 9 83.57 -9.19 12.72
C SER A 9 82.51 -9.52 13.77
N ASP A 10 82.66 -8.98 14.98
CA ASP A 10 81.72 -9.20 16.07
C ASP A 10 80.49 -8.27 15.94
N GLU A 11 80.68 -7.04 15.43
CA GLU A 11 79.56 -6.12 15.11
C GLU A 11 78.68 -6.66 13.97
N ASP A 12 79.27 -7.22 12.91
CA ASP A 12 78.52 -7.80 11.79
C ASP A 12 77.74 -9.06 12.21
N GLN A 13 78.31 -9.90 13.09
CA GLN A 13 77.61 -11.06 13.65
C GLN A 13 76.44 -10.68 14.56
N VAL A 14 76.64 -9.68 15.43
CA VAL A 14 75.57 -9.17 16.31
C VAL A 14 74.45 -8.52 15.47
N SER A 15 74.78 -7.90 14.34
CA SER A 15 73.81 -7.32 13.40
C SER A 15 72.96 -8.39 12.69
N GLU A 16 73.56 -9.51 12.26
CA GLU A 16 72.83 -10.62 11.66
C GLU A 16 71.96 -11.37 12.67
N GLU A 17 72.45 -11.65 13.88
CA GLU A 17 71.66 -12.27 14.95
C GLU A 17 70.46 -11.39 15.33
N LEU A 18 70.68 -10.07 15.47
CA LEU A 18 69.60 -9.14 15.77
C LEU A 18 68.53 -9.11 14.66
N ARG A 19 68.94 -9.20 13.39
CA ARG A 19 68.02 -9.25 12.26
C ARG A 19 67.20 -10.54 12.25
N ALA A 20 67.83 -11.68 12.53
CA ALA A 20 67.16 -12.97 12.64
C ALA A 20 66.15 -12.98 13.81
N ASP A 21 66.52 -12.40 14.95
CA ASP A 21 65.63 -12.28 16.10
C ASP A 21 64.43 -11.36 15.82
N VAL A 22 64.62 -10.27 15.08
CA VAL A 22 63.53 -9.38 14.63
C VAL A 22 62.59 -10.11 13.69
N GLU A 23 63.09 -10.80 12.66
CA GLU A 23 62.26 -11.57 11.71
C GLU A 23 61.49 -12.68 12.42
N LYS A 24 62.13 -13.38 13.36
CA LYS A 24 61.47 -14.40 14.18
C LYS A 24 60.36 -13.79 15.04
N THR A 25 60.63 -12.68 15.72
CA THR A 25 59.65 -12.00 16.56
C THR A 25 58.48 -11.48 15.73
N ASP A 26 58.73 -10.93 14.54
CA ASP A 26 57.70 -10.47 13.60
C ASP A 26 56.81 -11.63 13.12
N GLY A 27 57.41 -12.79 12.82
CA GLY A 27 56.68 -14.01 12.49
C GLY A 27 55.81 -14.53 13.66
N GLU A 28 56.39 -14.65 14.86
CA GLU A 28 55.66 -15.11 16.05
C GLU A 28 54.52 -14.15 16.45
N THR A 29 54.74 -12.84 16.33
CA THR A 29 53.71 -11.83 16.63
C THR A 29 52.59 -11.84 15.60
N SER A 30 52.92 -11.94 14.30
CA SER A 30 51.94 -12.08 13.23
C SER A 30 51.09 -13.34 13.40
N GLN A 31 51.71 -14.47 13.73
CA GLN A 31 51.00 -15.72 14.00
C GLN A 31 50.05 -15.58 15.20
N ARG A 32 50.52 -15.03 16.32
CA ARG A 32 49.68 -14.81 17.51
C ARG A 32 48.52 -13.85 17.23
N LEU A 33 48.72 -12.83 16.41
CA LEU A 33 47.66 -11.91 16.01
C LEU A 33 46.59 -12.63 15.20
N GLU A 34 46.99 -13.51 14.27
CA GLU A 34 46.06 -14.34 13.49
C GLU A 34 45.26 -15.28 14.40
N GLU A 35 45.91 -15.96 15.34
CA GLU A 35 45.24 -16.84 16.31
C GLU A 35 44.20 -16.09 17.15
N VAL A 36 44.55 -14.90 17.67
CA VAL A 36 43.61 -14.06 18.43
C VAL A 36 42.46 -13.57 17.54
N SER A 37 42.76 -13.18 16.30
CA SER A 37 41.77 -12.74 15.31
C SER A 37 40.75 -13.84 15.03
N GLU A 38 41.20 -15.06 14.79
CA GLU A 38 40.32 -16.22 14.56
C GLU A 38 39.45 -16.55 15.77
N VAL A 39 40.00 -16.47 16.99
CA VAL A 39 39.23 -16.65 18.22
C VAL A 39 38.13 -15.57 18.36
N ILE A 40 38.46 -14.31 18.09
CA ILE A 40 37.50 -13.20 18.16
C ILE A 40 36.39 -13.39 17.12
N LYS A 41 36.75 -13.71 15.86
CA LYS A 41 35.79 -13.97 14.78
C LYS A 41 34.85 -15.11 15.13
N ALA A 42 35.38 -16.25 15.57
CA ALA A 42 34.58 -17.40 15.98
C ALA A 42 33.63 -17.08 17.16
N ASN A 43 34.11 -16.29 18.14
CA ASN A 43 33.29 -15.87 19.28
C ASN A 43 32.15 -14.93 18.86
N LEU A 44 32.45 -13.92 18.02
CA LEU A 44 31.45 -12.97 17.54
C LEU A 44 30.43 -13.63 16.60
N TRP A 45 30.89 -14.55 15.75
CA TRP A 45 30.00 -15.34 14.91
C TRP A 45 29.03 -16.18 15.74
N SER A 46 29.53 -17.05 16.62
CA SER A 46 28.68 -17.94 17.43
C SER A 46 27.71 -17.18 18.34
N ARG A 47 28.11 -16.01 18.88
CA ARG A 47 27.25 -15.24 19.79
C ARG A 47 26.27 -14.34 19.05
N HIS A 48 26.61 -13.81 17.89
CA HIS A 48 25.82 -12.78 17.23
C HIS A 48 25.55 -13.08 15.76
N GLY A 49 26.59 -13.39 14.99
CA GLY A 49 26.49 -13.59 13.54
C GLY A 49 25.54 -14.73 13.17
N GLU A 50 25.76 -15.92 13.73
CA GLU A 50 24.96 -17.11 13.47
C GLU A 50 23.48 -16.86 13.78
N ARG A 51 23.17 -16.33 14.97
CA ARG A 51 21.78 -16.03 15.36
C ARG A 51 21.11 -15.03 14.43
N LYS A 52 21.80 -13.96 14.04
CA LYS A 52 21.22 -12.94 13.15
C LYS A 52 20.96 -13.49 11.75
N VAL A 53 21.91 -14.27 11.22
CA VAL A 53 21.78 -14.90 9.90
C VAL A 53 20.65 -15.93 9.93
N MET A 54 20.65 -16.85 10.90
CA MET A 54 19.62 -17.89 11.01
C MET A 54 18.23 -17.32 11.29
N PHE A 55 18.13 -16.21 12.03
CA PHE A 55 16.87 -15.50 12.20
C PHE A 55 16.34 -14.96 10.86
N ALA A 56 17.20 -14.29 10.08
CA ALA A 56 16.81 -13.78 8.76
C ALA A 56 16.44 -14.90 7.78
N VAL A 57 17.13 -16.05 7.84
CA VAL A 57 16.76 -17.27 7.11
C VAL A 57 15.36 -17.73 7.52
N GLY A 58 15.11 -17.89 8.83
CA GLY A 58 13.83 -18.39 9.33
C GLY A 58 12.64 -17.48 8.97
N GLU A 59 12.81 -16.15 9.01
CA GLU A 59 11.76 -15.22 8.57
C GLU A 59 11.49 -15.36 7.06
N ALA A 60 12.53 -15.49 6.24
CA ALA A 60 12.37 -15.71 4.80
C ALA A 60 11.70 -17.06 4.49
N GLU A 61 12.09 -18.13 5.19
CA GLU A 61 11.48 -19.46 5.06
C GLU A 61 10.00 -19.45 5.45
N LYS A 62 9.66 -18.80 6.56
CA LYS A 62 8.28 -18.67 7.00
C LYS A 62 7.41 -17.96 5.97
N VAL A 63 7.87 -16.83 5.43
CA VAL A 63 7.11 -16.11 4.39
C VAL A 63 7.04 -16.92 3.09
N TYR A 64 8.07 -17.69 2.76
CA TYR A 64 8.01 -18.63 1.65
C TYR A 64 6.91 -19.68 1.84
N GLU A 65 6.85 -20.32 3.01
CA GLU A 65 5.84 -21.33 3.34
C GLU A 65 4.43 -20.74 3.31
N GLU A 66 4.25 -19.53 3.84
CA GLU A 66 2.98 -18.80 3.76
C GLU A 66 2.59 -18.52 2.29
N ALA A 67 3.53 -18.04 1.46
CA ALA A 67 3.28 -17.79 0.04
C ALA A 67 2.98 -19.07 -0.75
N GLU A 68 3.63 -20.19 -0.39
CA GLU A 68 3.39 -21.51 -0.96
C GLU A 68 2.02 -22.06 -0.57
N ALA A 69 1.59 -21.87 0.67
CA ALA A 69 0.28 -22.30 1.17
C ALA A 69 -0.88 -21.44 0.67
N THR A 70 -0.64 -20.18 0.31
CA THR A 70 -1.70 -19.27 -0.18
C THR A 70 -2.32 -19.79 -1.47
N GLN A 71 -3.60 -20.16 -1.40
CA GLN A 71 -4.42 -20.42 -2.57
C GLN A 71 -4.69 -19.10 -3.30
N ILE A 72 -4.54 -19.07 -4.62
CA ILE A 72 -4.74 -17.87 -5.42
C ILE A 72 -6.15 -17.89 -6.01
N ASP A 73 -6.97 -16.93 -5.58
CA ASP A 73 -8.30 -16.66 -6.11
C ASP A 73 -8.55 -15.16 -6.26
N LEU A 74 -9.78 -14.79 -6.66
CA LEU A 74 -10.17 -13.41 -6.91
C LEU A 74 -10.00 -12.48 -5.69
N VAL A 75 -10.05 -13.04 -4.48
CA VAL A 75 -10.00 -12.30 -3.21
C VAL A 75 -8.58 -12.31 -2.63
N SER A 76 -7.86 -13.43 -2.77
CA SER A 76 -6.57 -13.66 -2.12
C SER A 76 -5.35 -13.29 -2.99
N TYR A 77 -5.51 -13.03 -4.29
CA TYR A 77 -4.37 -12.80 -5.19
C TYR A 77 -3.47 -11.63 -4.74
N GLU A 78 -4.04 -10.56 -4.18
CA GLU A 78 -3.28 -9.42 -3.64
C GLU A 78 -2.44 -9.82 -2.41
N SER A 79 -2.96 -10.74 -1.59
CA SER A 79 -2.23 -11.26 -0.43
C SER A 79 -1.02 -12.08 -0.87
N TYR A 80 -1.19 -12.91 -1.91
CA TYR A 80 -0.08 -13.64 -2.52
C TYR A 80 0.98 -12.70 -3.12
N GLU A 81 0.57 -11.67 -3.86
CA GLU A 81 1.50 -10.67 -4.42
C GLU A 81 2.29 -9.96 -3.32
N LYS A 82 1.62 -9.59 -2.22
CA LYS A 82 2.27 -8.98 -1.05
C LYS A 82 3.27 -9.91 -0.39
N GLN A 83 2.93 -11.19 -0.21
CA GLN A 83 3.84 -12.19 0.37
C GLN A 83 5.07 -12.41 -0.50
N LEU A 84 4.91 -12.50 -1.83
CA LEU A 84 6.04 -12.58 -2.75
C LEU A 84 6.96 -11.36 -2.65
N ASN A 85 6.40 -10.15 -2.61
CA ASN A 85 7.20 -8.93 -2.46
C ASN A 85 7.94 -8.90 -1.11
N ASN A 86 7.27 -9.30 -0.02
CA ASN A 86 7.90 -9.41 1.30
C ASN A 86 9.05 -10.42 1.30
N LEU A 87 8.88 -11.57 0.65
CA LEU A 87 9.92 -12.57 0.50
C LEU A 87 11.14 -12.04 -0.26
N GLU A 88 10.93 -11.24 -1.31
CA GLU A 88 12.03 -10.59 -2.04
C GLU A 88 12.82 -9.59 -1.18
N ILE A 89 12.12 -8.83 -0.34
CA ILE A 89 12.73 -7.92 0.62
C ILE A 89 13.56 -8.72 1.65
N LEU A 90 12.99 -9.77 2.25
CA LEU A 90 13.66 -10.59 3.26
C LEU A 90 14.90 -11.31 2.70
N ILE A 91 14.85 -11.82 1.47
CA ILE A 91 16.02 -12.41 0.82
C ILE A 91 17.12 -11.36 0.61
N LYS A 92 16.75 -10.13 0.27
CA LYS A 92 17.72 -9.04 0.13
C LYS A 92 18.34 -8.67 1.48
N GLU A 93 17.54 -8.54 2.52
CA GLU A 93 18.02 -8.29 3.89
C GLU A 93 18.92 -9.42 4.40
N LEU A 94 18.56 -10.68 4.14
CA LEU A 94 19.38 -11.84 4.44
C LEU A 94 20.74 -11.76 3.74
N LYS A 95 20.79 -11.35 2.48
CA LYS A 95 22.06 -11.15 1.75
C LYS A 95 22.91 -10.04 2.37
N GLU A 96 22.30 -8.95 2.81
CA GLU A 96 22.99 -7.84 3.47
C GLU A 96 23.56 -8.27 4.84
N VAL A 97 22.76 -8.98 5.64
CA VAL A 97 23.20 -9.56 6.92
C VAL A 97 24.31 -10.57 6.70
N HIS A 98 24.16 -11.48 5.74
CA HIS A 98 25.20 -12.46 5.42
C HIS A 98 26.50 -11.77 4.97
N SER A 99 26.43 -10.79 4.08
CA SER A 99 27.60 -10.01 3.64
C SER A 99 28.33 -9.36 4.81
N THR A 100 27.57 -8.77 5.75
CA THR A 100 28.12 -8.14 6.97
C THR A 100 28.88 -9.14 7.84
N TRP A 101 28.35 -10.36 7.97
CA TRP A 101 28.93 -11.37 8.86
C TRP A 101 29.88 -12.37 8.17
N ARG A 102 29.97 -12.38 6.84
CA ARG A 102 30.81 -13.29 6.06
C ARG A 102 32.29 -13.23 6.44
N GLY A 103 32.80 -12.05 6.81
CA GLY A 103 34.19 -11.89 7.27
C GLY A 103 34.48 -12.54 8.63
N TRP A 104 33.44 -12.73 9.43
CA TRP A 104 33.51 -13.20 10.81
C TRP A 104 33.16 -14.68 10.96
N ALA A 105 32.43 -15.24 9.98
CA ALA A 105 32.06 -16.64 9.96
C ALA A 105 33.29 -17.56 9.77
N PRO A 106 33.35 -18.72 10.45
CA PRO A 106 34.26 -19.79 10.09
C PRO A 106 34.02 -20.28 8.66
N ALA A 107 35.03 -20.84 8.01
CA ALA A 107 34.95 -21.26 6.60
C ALA A 107 33.77 -22.19 6.29
N THR A 108 33.48 -23.16 7.17
CA THR A 108 32.35 -24.09 7.02
C THR A 108 31.01 -23.37 7.00
N ALA A 109 30.80 -22.45 7.95
CA ALA A 109 29.55 -21.69 8.08
C ALA A 109 29.31 -20.73 6.90
N LYS A 110 30.37 -20.23 6.24
CA LYS A 110 30.22 -19.39 5.03
C LYS A 110 29.55 -20.17 3.90
N THR A 111 30.02 -21.39 3.64
CA THR A 111 29.50 -22.23 2.56
C THR A 111 28.04 -22.61 2.81
N ASP A 112 27.69 -22.94 4.06
CA ASP A 112 26.33 -23.33 4.43
C ASP A 112 25.32 -22.20 4.20
N VAL A 113 25.63 -20.97 4.65
CA VAL A 113 24.72 -19.83 4.50
C VAL A 113 24.59 -19.39 3.04
N GLU A 114 25.68 -19.40 2.27
CA GLU A 114 25.64 -19.09 0.84
C GLU A 114 24.73 -20.05 0.07
N GLU A 115 24.82 -21.34 0.41
CA GLU A 115 23.97 -22.36 -0.18
C GLU A 115 22.50 -22.17 0.20
N ILE A 116 22.20 -21.86 1.47
CA ILE A 116 20.83 -21.55 1.93
C ILE A 116 20.24 -20.37 1.15
N VAL A 117 20.98 -19.27 1.01
CA VAL A 117 20.53 -18.09 0.24
C VAL A 117 20.22 -18.48 -1.20
N ARG A 118 21.11 -19.25 -1.84
CA ARG A 118 20.93 -19.72 -3.22
C ARG A 118 19.70 -20.62 -3.37
N GLN A 119 19.46 -21.50 -2.40
CA GLN A 119 18.30 -22.38 -2.37
C GLN A 119 16.99 -21.59 -2.21
N LEU A 120 16.95 -20.61 -1.31
CA LEU A 120 15.79 -19.73 -1.12
C LEU A 120 15.46 -18.95 -2.40
N GLU A 121 16.45 -18.40 -3.09
CA GLU A 121 16.23 -17.72 -4.37
C GLU A 121 15.68 -18.65 -5.44
N THR A 122 16.23 -19.86 -5.52
CA THR A 122 15.79 -20.89 -6.48
C THR A 122 14.34 -21.28 -6.19
N ARG A 123 14.02 -21.57 -4.93
CA ARG A 123 12.67 -21.90 -4.46
C ARG A 123 11.67 -20.77 -4.73
N LYS A 124 12.03 -19.52 -4.41
CA LYS A 124 11.20 -18.33 -4.69
C LYS A 124 10.87 -18.24 -6.18
N ASN A 125 11.88 -18.37 -7.04
CA ASN A 125 11.69 -18.29 -8.49
C ASN A 125 10.83 -19.44 -9.02
N ALA A 126 10.98 -20.65 -8.46
CA ALA A 126 10.14 -21.79 -8.79
C ALA A 126 8.67 -21.55 -8.38
N LEU A 127 8.44 -21.06 -7.16
CA LEU A 127 7.11 -20.74 -6.65
C LEU A 127 6.40 -19.70 -7.55
N LYS A 128 7.12 -18.64 -7.91
CA LYS A 128 6.60 -17.61 -8.82
C LYS A 128 6.16 -18.21 -10.15
N ARG A 129 6.98 -19.06 -10.78
CA ARG A 129 6.64 -19.73 -12.04
C ARG A 129 5.46 -20.69 -11.91
N GLN A 130 5.42 -21.49 -10.84
CA GLN A 130 4.37 -22.47 -10.61
C GLN A 130 2.99 -21.81 -10.50
N LYS A 131 2.92 -20.64 -9.83
CA LYS A 131 1.67 -19.94 -9.54
C LYS A 131 1.35 -18.79 -10.49
N GLU A 132 2.20 -18.52 -11.49
CA GLU A 132 2.07 -17.37 -12.40
C GLU A 132 0.76 -17.39 -13.19
N ALA A 133 0.36 -18.55 -13.71
CA ALA A 133 -0.86 -18.69 -14.50
C ALA A 133 -2.12 -18.41 -13.65
N GLU A 134 -2.18 -18.95 -12.44
CA GLU A 134 -3.29 -18.74 -11.50
C GLU A 134 -3.37 -17.28 -11.06
N PHE A 135 -2.22 -16.67 -10.75
CA PHE A 135 -2.12 -15.26 -10.39
C PHE A 135 -2.62 -14.34 -11.51
N ASN A 136 -2.15 -14.55 -12.74
CA ASN A 136 -2.55 -13.73 -13.88
C ASN A 136 -4.04 -13.89 -14.19
N LYS A 137 -4.59 -15.09 -14.03
CA LYS A 137 -6.02 -15.36 -14.19
C LYS A 137 -6.84 -14.63 -13.12
N ALA A 138 -6.48 -14.75 -11.85
CA ALA A 138 -7.19 -14.09 -10.75
C ALA A 138 -7.14 -12.56 -10.88
N ARG A 139 -5.95 -12.01 -11.19
CA ARG A 139 -5.76 -10.58 -11.44
C ARG A 139 -6.60 -10.08 -12.62
N GLY A 140 -6.59 -10.80 -13.74
CA GLY A 140 -7.40 -10.44 -14.90
C GLY A 140 -8.91 -10.47 -14.62
N ALA A 141 -9.38 -11.48 -13.88
CA ALA A 141 -10.78 -11.56 -13.46
C ALA A 141 -11.16 -10.43 -12.49
N ALA A 142 -10.26 -10.05 -11.58
CA ALA A 142 -10.47 -8.95 -10.64
C ALA A 142 -10.61 -7.61 -11.37
N GLU A 143 -9.78 -7.38 -12.40
CA GLU A 143 -9.85 -6.17 -13.20
C GLU A 143 -11.14 -6.10 -14.03
N LEU A 144 -11.55 -7.20 -14.66
CA LEU A 144 -12.83 -7.27 -15.38
C LEU A 144 -14.02 -7.01 -14.45
N ALA A 145 -13.98 -7.55 -13.23
CA ALA A 145 -15.02 -7.31 -12.23
C ALA A 145 -15.06 -5.84 -11.80
N ARG A 146 -13.90 -5.18 -11.67
CA ARG A 146 -13.80 -3.74 -11.38
C ARG A 146 -14.41 -2.91 -12.50
N THR A 147 -14.03 -3.16 -13.75
CA THR A 147 -14.58 -2.42 -14.90
C THR A 147 -16.09 -2.61 -15.02
N ALA A 148 -16.60 -3.83 -14.83
CA ALA A 148 -18.04 -4.09 -14.85
C ALA A 148 -18.77 -3.34 -13.73
N ALA A 149 -18.22 -3.32 -12.52
CA ALA A 149 -18.80 -2.57 -11.41
C ALA A 149 -18.78 -1.05 -11.64
N GLU A 150 -17.74 -0.54 -12.30
CA GLU A 150 -17.67 0.88 -12.71
C GLU A 150 -18.71 1.23 -13.78
N ASP A 151 -18.88 0.36 -14.78
CA ASP A 151 -19.90 0.52 -15.81
C ASP A 151 -21.32 0.49 -15.22
N GLU A 152 -21.62 -0.44 -14.32
CA GLU A 152 -22.90 -0.49 -13.61
C GLU A 152 -23.16 0.77 -12.79
N ARG A 153 -22.15 1.27 -12.07
CA ARG A 153 -22.23 2.54 -11.34
C ARG A 153 -22.47 3.72 -12.27
N ALA A 154 -21.79 3.76 -13.42
CA ALA A 154 -21.97 4.81 -14.42
C ALA A 154 -23.38 4.77 -15.03
N GLN A 155 -23.89 3.58 -15.35
CA GLN A 155 -25.26 3.40 -15.85
C GLN A 155 -26.29 3.86 -14.81
N PHE A 156 -26.11 3.48 -13.54
CA PHE A 156 -26.99 3.93 -12.47
C PHE A 156 -26.97 5.46 -12.32
N ALA A 157 -25.77 6.08 -12.36
CA ALA A 157 -25.62 7.52 -12.29
C ALA A 157 -26.33 8.25 -13.46
N LEU A 158 -26.28 7.68 -14.68
CA LEU A 158 -27.00 8.23 -15.84
C LEU A 158 -28.52 8.13 -15.69
N VAL A 159 -29.03 7.04 -15.12
CA VAL A 159 -30.47 6.88 -14.84
C VAL A 159 -30.93 7.93 -13.84
N GLN A 160 -30.17 8.14 -12.75
CA GLN A 160 -30.45 9.16 -11.75
C GLN A 160 -30.46 10.57 -12.37
N LEU A 161 -29.44 10.90 -13.17
CA LEU A 161 -29.37 12.20 -13.84
C LEU A 161 -30.59 12.46 -14.74
N ARG A 162 -31.05 11.46 -15.49
CA ARG A 162 -32.25 11.58 -16.32
C ARG A 162 -33.52 11.78 -15.49
N GLN A 163 -33.63 11.11 -14.35
CA GLN A 163 -34.76 11.30 -13.44
C GLN A 163 -34.76 12.72 -12.86
N ASP A 164 -33.61 13.23 -12.44
CA ASP A 164 -33.44 14.59 -11.94
C ASP A 164 -33.79 15.63 -13.01
N GLN A 165 -33.33 15.44 -14.25
CA GLN A 165 -33.67 16.32 -15.38
C GLN A 165 -35.18 16.32 -15.63
N ALA A 166 -35.83 15.15 -15.64
CA ALA A 166 -37.27 15.04 -15.84
C ALA A 166 -38.06 15.72 -14.70
N GLN A 167 -37.62 15.59 -13.45
CA GLN A 167 -38.22 16.30 -12.31
C GLN A 167 -38.07 17.82 -12.45
N ARG A 168 -36.90 18.30 -12.86
CA ARG A 168 -36.65 19.73 -13.12
C ARG A 168 -37.52 20.27 -14.25
N SER A 169 -37.66 19.53 -15.34
CA SER A 169 -38.55 19.92 -16.45
C SER A 169 -40.00 20.02 -15.99
N LYS A 170 -40.51 19.02 -15.24
CA LYS A 170 -41.86 19.07 -14.67
C LYS A 170 -42.07 20.25 -13.74
N LEU A 171 -41.07 20.57 -12.90
CA LEU A 171 -41.12 21.73 -12.02
C LEU A 171 -41.15 23.04 -12.81
N ALA A 172 -40.34 23.16 -13.87
CA ALA A 172 -40.32 24.33 -14.74
C ALA A 172 -41.65 24.51 -15.48
N GLU A 173 -42.23 23.44 -16.03
CA GLU A 173 -43.55 23.46 -16.67
C GLU A 173 -44.64 23.90 -15.68
N ALA A 174 -44.62 23.38 -14.45
CA ALA A 174 -45.55 23.79 -13.40
C ALA A 174 -45.40 25.27 -13.01
N GLN A 175 -44.16 25.79 -12.99
CA GLN A 175 -43.90 27.21 -12.73
C GLN A 175 -44.44 28.10 -13.85
N ILE A 176 -44.22 27.73 -15.12
CA ILE A 176 -44.78 28.46 -16.28
C ILE A 176 -46.31 28.46 -16.22
N ALA A 177 -46.93 27.30 -16.01
CA ALA A 177 -48.39 27.20 -15.91
C ALA A 177 -48.97 28.03 -14.75
N ALA A 178 -48.27 28.08 -13.61
CA ALA A 178 -48.67 28.91 -12.48
C ALA A 178 -48.57 30.42 -12.80
N GLU A 179 -47.57 30.84 -13.56
CA GLU A 179 -47.39 32.23 -13.99
C GLU A 179 -48.44 32.64 -15.04
N GLU A 180 -48.76 31.75 -15.98
CA GLU A 180 -49.87 31.93 -16.93
C GLU A 180 -51.21 32.07 -16.18
N ALA A 181 -51.49 31.20 -15.21
CA ALA A 181 -52.70 31.28 -14.40
C ALA A 181 -52.81 32.59 -13.62
N ARG A 182 -51.70 33.09 -13.06
CA ARG A 182 -51.66 34.42 -12.42
C ARG A 182 -51.97 35.54 -13.40
N THR A 183 -51.40 35.47 -14.61
CA THR A 183 -51.64 36.46 -15.67
C THR A 183 -53.10 36.47 -16.12
N ILE A 184 -53.71 35.30 -16.27
CA ILE A 184 -55.13 35.16 -16.62
C ILE A 184 -56.01 35.76 -15.52
N LEU A 185 -55.73 35.46 -14.24
CA LEU A 185 -56.45 36.05 -13.11
C LEU A 185 -56.31 37.57 -13.05
N GLN A 186 -55.11 38.10 -13.33
CA GLN A 186 -54.86 39.54 -13.39
C GLN A 186 -55.72 40.21 -14.47
N ARG A 187 -55.72 39.66 -15.70
CA ARG A 187 -56.56 40.15 -16.80
C ARG A 187 -58.05 40.05 -16.49
N GLY A 188 -58.49 38.97 -15.83
CA GLY A 188 -59.87 38.83 -15.37
C GLY A 188 -60.29 39.91 -14.38
N LYS A 189 -59.43 40.26 -13.42
CA LYS A 189 -59.66 41.38 -12.49
C LYS A 189 -59.72 42.73 -13.21
N GLU A 190 -58.86 42.96 -14.19
CA GLU A 190 -58.85 44.19 -15.00
C GLU A 190 -60.12 44.31 -15.87
N ALA A 191 -60.58 43.22 -16.47
CA ALA A 191 -61.83 43.18 -17.24
C ALA A 191 -63.07 43.42 -16.36
N HIS A 192 -63.10 42.90 -15.13
CA HIS A 192 -64.17 43.17 -14.17
C HIS A 192 -64.19 44.65 -13.75
N ASN A 193 -63.02 45.23 -13.48
CA ASN A 193 -62.89 46.68 -13.20
C ASN A 193 -63.28 47.58 -14.38
N CYS A 194 -63.12 47.13 -15.63
CA CYS A 194 -63.62 47.84 -16.82
C CYS A 194 -65.15 47.70 -17.00
N SER A 195 -65.72 46.54 -16.65
CA SER A 195 -67.18 46.32 -16.66
C SER A 195 -67.90 47.15 -15.60
N GLU A 196 -67.33 47.31 -14.40
CA GLU A 196 -67.92 48.11 -13.33
C GLU A 196 -67.94 49.62 -13.63
N ARG A 197 -67.13 50.11 -14.58
CA ARG A 197 -67.17 51.52 -15.02
C ARG A 197 -68.31 51.84 -15.99
N ASN A 198 -69.05 50.85 -16.49
CA ASN A 198 -70.17 51.04 -17.43
C ASN A 198 -71.54 50.66 -16.87
N THR A 199 -71.66 50.36 -15.58
CA THR A 199 -72.95 50.13 -14.93
C THR A 199 -73.30 51.27 -13.98
N VAL A 200 -74.31 52.06 -14.38
CA VAL A 200 -75.03 53.04 -13.56
C VAL A 200 -75.56 52.35 -12.29
N PRO A 201 -75.50 52.96 -11.09
CA PRO A 201 -75.94 52.31 -9.88
C PRO A 201 -77.48 52.32 -9.82
N VAL A 202 -78.10 51.15 -9.84
CA VAL A 202 -79.48 50.99 -9.35
C VAL A 202 -79.40 50.40 -7.96
N LEU A 203 -79.70 51.25 -6.97
CA LEU A 203 -79.94 50.87 -5.59
C LEU A 203 -81.16 49.93 -5.52
N GLN A 204 -80.96 48.71 -5.06
CA GLN A 204 -82.04 47.95 -4.44
C GLN A 204 -81.54 47.14 -3.24
N LYS A 205 -82.00 47.54 -2.05
CA LYS A 205 -82.09 46.72 -0.83
C LYS A 205 -83.06 45.54 -1.14
N VAL A 206 -83.02 44.32 -0.60
CA VAL A 206 -82.94 43.75 0.78
C VAL A 206 -82.85 42.18 0.61
N PRO A 207 -83.03 41.27 1.61
CA PRO A 207 -82.26 40.89 2.82
C PRO A 207 -81.70 39.43 2.84
N ILE A 208 -80.71 39.20 3.74
CA ILE A 208 -80.54 38.12 4.74
C ILE A 208 -80.97 36.66 4.40
N PHE A 209 -80.02 35.70 4.43
CA PHE A 209 -80.15 34.43 5.18
C PHE A 209 -78.77 33.79 5.48
N ASN A 210 -78.73 32.95 6.52
CA ASN A 210 -77.64 32.63 7.45
C ASN A 210 -76.80 31.36 7.03
N PRO A 211 -75.86 30.76 7.83
CA PRO A 211 -74.49 30.46 7.38
C PRO A 211 -73.96 29.01 7.61
N ILE A 212 -72.64 28.77 7.33
CA ILE A 212 -71.70 27.74 7.89
C ILE A 212 -71.85 26.28 7.35
N PRO A 213 -70.80 25.38 7.33
CA PRO A 213 -69.41 25.41 7.85
C PRO A 213 -68.28 25.12 6.81
N LEU A 214 -67.07 25.68 6.96
CA LEU A 214 -65.89 25.09 7.64
C LEU A 214 -65.63 23.60 7.36
N LEU A 215 -64.64 23.31 6.51
CA LEU A 215 -63.85 22.09 6.57
C LEU A 215 -62.36 22.45 6.54
N GLN A 216 -61.74 22.32 7.70
CA GLN A 216 -60.31 22.19 7.87
C GLN A 216 -59.84 20.87 7.24
N ILE A 217 -58.72 20.87 6.53
CA ILE A 217 -57.87 19.69 6.41
C ILE A 217 -56.42 20.10 6.69
N ASN A 218 -55.88 19.52 7.75
CA ASN A 218 -54.50 19.58 8.21
C ASN A 218 -53.61 18.63 7.38
N ILE A 219 -52.46 19.17 6.92
CA ILE A 219 -51.07 18.67 7.00
C ILE A 219 -50.82 17.15 7.01
N VAL A 220 -49.92 16.66 6.13
CA VAL A 220 -48.73 15.84 6.50
C VAL A 220 -47.59 16.09 5.49
N PHE A 221 -46.49 16.68 5.96
CA PHE A 221 -45.15 16.59 5.36
C PHE A 221 -44.55 15.26 5.82
N HIS A 222 -44.05 14.42 4.90
CA HIS A 222 -43.12 13.35 5.24
C HIS A 222 -41.79 13.60 4.55
N LEU A 223 -40.83 14.09 5.33
CA LEU A 223 -39.42 13.78 5.14
C LEU A 223 -39.20 12.31 5.50
N GLN A 224 -38.45 11.58 4.68
CA GLN A 224 -37.58 10.52 5.17
C GLN A 224 -36.23 10.60 4.46
N LEU A 225 -35.20 10.38 5.28
CA LEU A 225 -33.80 10.13 4.94
C LEU A 225 -33.63 8.90 4.05
#